data_AF-A0A950S807-F1
#
_entry.id   AF-A0A950S807-F1
#
_cell.length_a   1.000
_cell.length_b   1.000
_cell.length_c   1.000
_cell.angle_alpha   90.00
_cell.angle_beta   90.00
_cell.angle_gamma   90.00
#
_symmetry.space_group_name_H-M   'P 1'
#
loop_
_entity.id
_entity.type
_entity.pdbx_description
1 polymer ?
#
loop_
_entity_poly.entity_id
_entity_poly.type
_entity_poly.pdbx_seq_one_letter_code
_entity_poly.pdbx_strand_id
1 'polypeptide(L)'
;MDVAARLDAIDERLRAIEARLAIHEAPPPPEPLHVSAPPRENVLSLTGRAVLILGGAFLLRAATETALNHPIGIVLGLAYAIAWIAAAAFAAKKGRRTPAIFHIAAAAAIGYPIIAEAVTRFHVLGPIGAAILLAAFSLAMLIVARLYDLQTAAWIAVAGATIVALVLAYATKELIPFALELTFAGVAAFVLSLNYVGWLLAIESDLFAIFLVAAALLDETKENRSALVITLLVFAVAWMSMTIRVNPQTAIASLIGIGAAAALVLPPPLMTMVFAVAAVVAAELARRKQWRAFAVLSAVWGVAAAISGGLFPFIAAVILGEKTAIPIFAMLAAAFCLIAFVRLDFARLPLLAIPACAVAVVTIYITGGGAVVRTIILAAAAVILAFIARRWNVAEAWQLAVVTLVLTGVQVVAQELRSGVPVIMFAALAIYGGAMLAIARLRSA
;
A
#
# COMPACT_ATOMS: atom_id res chain seq x y z
N MET A 1 71.58 -70.89 -28.93
CA MET A 1 70.40 -70.00 -28.98
C MET A 1 70.65 -68.88 -28.00
N ASP A 2 70.72 -67.65 -28.50
CA ASP A 2 71.05 -66.46 -27.72
C ASP A 2 69.92 -66.12 -26.75
N VAL A 3 70.24 -66.00 -25.46
CA VAL A 3 69.28 -65.70 -24.40
C VAL A 3 68.74 -64.29 -24.55
N ALA A 4 69.53 -63.36 -25.09
CA ALA A 4 69.11 -61.98 -25.35
C ALA A 4 67.94 -61.94 -26.35
N ALA A 5 68.08 -62.63 -27.48
CA ALA A 5 67.02 -62.70 -28.50
C ALA A 5 65.70 -63.32 -27.98
N ARG A 6 65.78 -64.20 -26.98
CA ARG A 6 64.61 -64.80 -26.34
C ARG A 6 63.92 -63.84 -25.38
N LEU A 7 64.68 -63.00 -24.67
CA LEU A 7 64.13 -61.98 -23.79
C LEU A 7 63.44 -60.87 -24.59
N ASP A 8 64.07 -60.42 -25.69
CA ASP A 8 63.48 -59.42 -26.58
C ASP A 8 62.15 -59.92 -27.17
N ALA A 9 62.08 -61.19 -27.57
CA ALA A 9 60.85 -61.79 -28.06
C ALA A 9 59.75 -61.94 -27.00
N ILE A 10 60.12 -62.03 -25.71
CA ILE A 10 59.15 -62.08 -24.61
C ILE A 10 58.63 -60.66 -24.32
N ASP A 11 59.51 -59.66 -24.29
CA ASP A 11 59.13 -58.26 -24.10
C ASP A 11 58.20 -57.76 -25.20
N GLU A 12 58.48 -58.12 -26.46
CA GLU A 12 57.61 -57.78 -27.60
C GLU A 12 56.20 -58.37 -27.42
N ARG A 13 56.12 -59.62 -26.94
CA ARG A 13 54.84 -60.30 -26.70
C ARG A 13 54.11 -59.72 -25.48
N LEU A 14 54.85 -59.33 -24.44
CA LEU A 14 54.28 -58.71 -23.26
C LEU A 14 53.67 -57.36 -23.60
N ARG A 15 54.39 -56.51 -24.35
CA ARG A 15 53.86 -55.22 -24.85
C ARG A 15 52.63 -55.39 -25.73
N ALA A 16 52.61 -56.41 -26.59
CA ALA A 16 51.43 -56.70 -27.42
C ALA A 16 50.22 -57.15 -26.58
N ILE A 17 50.45 -57.86 -25.46
CA ILE A 17 49.40 -58.29 -24.53
C ILE A 17 48.91 -57.10 -23.70
N GLU A 18 49.82 -56.28 -23.17
CA GLU A 18 49.49 -55.07 -22.41
C GLU A 18 48.71 -54.06 -23.26
N ALA A 19 49.09 -53.87 -24.53
CA ALA A 19 48.34 -53.02 -25.45
C ALA A 19 46.91 -53.55 -25.71
N ARG A 20 46.72 -54.87 -25.76
CA ARG A 20 45.38 -55.48 -25.91
C ARG A 20 44.55 -55.38 -24.64
N LEU A 21 45.16 -55.53 -23.47
CA LEU A 21 44.51 -55.37 -22.16
C LEU A 21 44.13 -53.91 -21.90
N ALA A 22 44.98 -52.96 -22.24
CA ALA A 22 44.67 -51.53 -22.12
C ALA A 22 43.42 -51.10 -22.93
N ILE A 23 43.13 -51.80 -24.04
CA ILE A 23 41.90 -51.60 -24.83
C ILE A 23 40.66 -52.22 -24.15
N HIS A 24 40.83 -53.29 -23.36
CA HIS A 24 39.75 -53.96 -22.64
C HIS A 24 39.48 -53.42 -21.22
N GLU A 25 40.47 -52.75 -20.61
CA GLU A 25 40.42 -52.33 -19.21
C GLU A 25 40.04 -50.86 -19.02
N ALA A 26 39.88 -50.09 -20.11
CA ALA A 26 39.18 -48.82 -20.06
C ALA A 26 37.71 -49.12 -19.68
N PRO A 27 37.25 -48.79 -18.45
CA PRO A 27 35.85 -48.96 -18.10
C PRO A 27 35.05 -48.13 -19.10
N PRO A 28 33.94 -48.64 -19.68
CA PRO A 28 33.07 -47.80 -20.46
C PRO A 28 32.74 -46.57 -19.60
N PRO A 29 32.76 -45.34 -20.16
CA PRO A 29 32.40 -44.16 -19.40
C PRO A 29 31.07 -44.46 -18.70
N PRO A 30 30.95 -44.20 -17.37
CA PRO A 30 29.77 -44.59 -16.63
C PRO A 30 28.57 -44.08 -17.40
N GLU A 31 27.77 -45.02 -17.91
CA GLU A 31 26.56 -44.71 -18.66
C GLU A 31 25.79 -43.73 -17.78
N PRO A 32 25.52 -42.50 -18.27
CA PRO A 32 24.91 -41.49 -17.43
C PRO A 32 23.65 -42.10 -16.88
N LEU A 33 23.61 -42.31 -15.56
CA LEU A 33 22.44 -42.85 -14.87
C LEU A 33 21.25 -42.09 -15.43
N HIS A 34 20.45 -42.75 -16.25
CA HIS A 34 19.19 -42.23 -16.72
C HIS A 34 18.29 -42.18 -15.49
N VAL A 35 18.48 -41.14 -14.67
CA VAL A 35 17.50 -40.70 -13.69
C VAL A 35 16.30 -40.33 -14.54
N SER A 36 15.44 -41.31 -14.75
CA SER A 36 14.15 -41.12 -15.41
C SER A 36 13.52 -39.94 -14.72
N ALA A 37 13.34 -38.84 -15.45
CA ALA A 37 12.68 -37.66 -14.90
C ALA A 37 11.38 -38.14 -14.25
N PRO A 38 11.08 -37.72 -13.01
CA PRO A 38 9.89 -38.19 -12.32
C PRO A 38 8.69 -38.04 -13.26
N PRO A 39 7.80 -39.05 -13.37
CA PRO A 39 6.70 -39.01 -14.31
C PRO A 39 5.95 -37.70 -14.13
N ARG A 40 5.90 -36.86 -15.17
CA ARG A 40 5.08 -35.65 -15.14
C ARG A 40 3.64 -36.12 -14.97
N GLU A 41 3.06 -35.90 -13.78
CA GLU A 41 1.66 -36.25 -13.54
C GLU A 41 0.82 -35.58 -14.61
N ASN A 42 0.10 -36.40 -15.38
CA ASN A 42 -0.69 -35.94 -16.52
C ASN A 42 -1.76 -34.96 -16.01
N VAL A 43 -1.84 -33.76 -16.59
CA VAL A 43 -2.81 -32.71 -16.19
C VAL A 43 -4.23 -33.27 -16.16
N LEU A 44 -4.57 -34.18 -17.08
CA LEU A 44 -5.86 -34.84 -17.11
C LEU A 44 -6.19 -35.63 -15.82
N SER A 45 -5.19 -36.30 -15.24
CA SER A 45 -5.33 -37.03 -13.97
C SER A 45 -5.56 -36.06 -12.81
N LEU A 46 -4.84 -34.94 -12.78
CA LEU A 46 -5.09 -33.88 -11.79
C LEU A 46 -6.52 -33.34 -11.95
N THR A 47 -6.92 -32.96 -13.16
CA THR A 47 -8.27 -32.47 -13.45
C THR A 47 -9.35 -33.47 -12.99
N GLY A 48 -9.21 -34.75 -13.33
CA GLY A 48 -10.14 -35.79 -12.86
C GLY A 48 -10.22 -35.87 -11.34
N ARG A 49 -9.08 -35.73 -10.64
CA ARG A 49 -9.06 -35.62 -9.18
C ARG A 49 -9.78 -34.36 -8.68
N ALA A 50 -9.62 -33.17 -9.27
CA ALA A 50 -10.40 -32.00 -8.82
C ALA A 50 -11.90 -32.24 -8.96
N VAL A 51 -12.33 -32.80 -10.09
CA VAL A 51 -13.76 -33.04 -10.31
C VAL A 51 -14.32 -33.96 -9.21
N LEU A 52 -13.58 -35.02 -8.83
CA LEU A 52 -13.97 -35.87 -7.71
C LEU A 52 -13.95 -35.15 -6.36
N ILE A 53 -12.96 -34.30 -6.11
CA ILE A 53 -12.85 -33.51 -4.88
C ILE A 53 -14.04 -32.54 -4.76
N LEU A 54 -14.33 -31.80 -5.83
CA LEU A 54 -15.47 -30.89 -5.89
C LEU A 54 -16.78 -31.67 -5.80
N GLY A 55 -16.89 -32.83 -6.44
CA GLY A 55 -18.03 -33.73 -6.31
C GLY A 55 -18.29 -34.15 -4.85
N GLY A 56 -17.22 -34.47 -4.11
CA GLY A 56 -17.30 -34.74 -2.67
C GLY A 56 -17.80 -33.53 -1.87
N ALA A 57 -17.34 -32.32 -2.20
CA ALA A 57 -17.83 -31.09 -1.59
C ALA A 57 -19.31 -30.82 -1.90
N PHE A 58 -19.74 -31.02 -3.15
CA PHE A 58 -21.15 -30.90 -3.55
C PHE A 58 -22.03 -31.94 -2.85
N LEU A 59 -21.54 -33.15 -2.65
CA LEU A 59 -22.25 -34.18 -1.88
C LEU A 59 -22.43 -33.75 -0.41
N LEU A 60 -21.38 -33.25 0.24
CA LEU A 60 -21.46 -32.73 1.61
C LEU A 60 -22.42 -31.54 1.71
N ARG A 61 -22.38 -30.65 0.72
CA ARG A 61 -23.32 -29.52 0.62
C ARG A 61 -24.76 -30.00 0.47
N ALA A 62 -25.03 -30.93 -0.44
CA ALA A 62 -26.37 -31.51 -0.61
C ALA A 62 -26.87 -32.16 0.69
N ALA A 63 -26.01 -32.95 1.36
CA ALA A 63 -26.33 -33.53 2.65
C ALA A 63 -26.61 -32.46 3.73
N THR A 64 -25.88 -31.34 3.71
CA THR A 64 -26.12 -30.19 4.61
C THR A 64 -27.49 -29.56 4.40
N GLU A 65 -27.99 -29.55 3.17
CA GLU A 65 -29.31 -28.98 2.83
C GLU A 65 -30.46 -29.94 3.13
N THR A 66 -30.27 -31.25 3.01
CA THR A 66 -31.38 -32.21 3.04
C THR A 66 -31.41 -33.13 4.26
N ALA A 67 -30.28 -33.37 4.92
CA ALA A 67 -30.16 -34.46 5.91
C ALA A 67 -29.45 -34.07 7.21
N LEU A 68 -28.48 -33.15 7.16
CA LEU A 68 -27.69 -32.76 8.32
C LEU A 68 -28.19 -31.44 8.93
N ASN A 69 -27.90 -31.24 10.22
CA ASN A 69 -28.03 -29.93 10.82
C ASN A 69 -26.98 -28.97 10.22
N HIS A 70 -27.38 -27.75 9.85
CA HIS A 70 -26.52 -26.79 9.13
C HIS A 70 -25.13 -26.57 9.76
N PRO A 71 -24.97 -26.37 11.10
CA PRO A 71 -23.66 -26.20 11.70
C PRO A 71 -22.76 -27.45 11.54
N ILE A 72 -23.34 -28.65 11.63
CA ILE A 72 -22.61 -29.90 11.43
C ILE A 72 -22.13 -30.00 9.98
N GLY A 73 -23.01 -29.70 9.03
CA GLY A 73 -22.66 -29.69 7.61
C GLY A 73 -21.54 -28.70 7.27
N ILE A 74 -21.60 -27.48 7.81
CA ILE A 74 -20.56 -26.46 7.67
C ILE A 74 -19.23 -26.95 8.26
N VAL A 75 -19.23 -27.51 9.48
CA VAL A 75 -18.03 -28.04 10.13
C VAL A 75 -17.40 -29.17 9.30
N LEU A 76 -18.21 -30.11 8.80
CA LEU A 76 -17.73 -31.21 7.96
C LEU A 76 -17.15 -30.69 6.63
N GLY A 77 -17.82 -29.73 5.99
CA GLY A 77 -17.34 -29.12 4.76
C GLY A 77 -16.03 -28.36 4.93
N LEU A 78 -15.87 -27.62 6.04
CA LEU A 78 -14.61 -26.96 6.38
C LEU A 78 -13.51 -27.96 6.72
N ALA A 79 -13.81 -29.01 7.50
CA ALA A 79 -12.87 -30.08 7.78
C ALA A 79 -12.37 -30.74 6.49
N TYR A 80 -13.28 -30.95 5.52
CA TYR A 80 -12.94 -31.45 4.20
C TYR A 80 -12.01 -30.48 3.44
N ALA A 81 -12.29 -29.18 3.45
CA ALA A 81 -11.40 -28.18 2.84
C ALA A 81 -10.01 -28.14 3.50
N ILE A 82 -9.94 -28.20 4.84
CA ILE A 82 -8.68 -28.22 5.61
C ILE A 82 -7.87 -29.49 5.30
N ALA A 83 -8.53 -30.64 5.12
CA ALA A 83 -7.85 -31.87 4.70
C ALA A 83 -7.10 -31.69 3.37
N TRP A 84 -7.62 -30.87 2.45
CA TRP A 84 -6.93 -30.54 1.20
C TRP A 84 -5.76 -29.57 1.38
N ILE A 85 -5.82 -28.65 2.34
CA ILE A 85 -4.64 -27.85 2.74
C ILE A 85 -3.54 -28.77 3.28
N ALA A 86 -3.90 -29.74 4.12
CA ALA A 86 -2.95 -30.73 4.63
C ALA A 86 -2.38 -31.61 3.49
N ALA A 87 -3.23 -32.08 2.57
CA ALA A 87 -2.81 -32.83 1.39
C ALA A 87 -1.84 -32.02 0.50
N ALA A 88 -2.06 -30.72 0.37
CA ALA A 88 -1.16 -29.82 -0.33
C ALA A 88 0.23 -29.77 0.34
N ALA A 89 0.27 -29.62 1.67
CA ALA A 89 1.53 -29.64 2.43
C ALA A 89 2.26 -30.99 2.27
N PHE A 90 1.55 -32.11 2.32
CA PHE A 90 2.15 -33.43 2.09
C PHE A 90 2.68 -33.60 0.66
N ALA A 91 1.97 -33.10 -0.35
CA ALA A 91 2.44 -33.12 -1.74
C ALA A 91 3.69 -32.26 -1.92
N ALA A 92 3.68 -31.06 -1.35
CA ALA A 92 4.80 -30.12 -1.41
C ALA A 92 6.05 -30.66 -0.70
N LYS A 93 5.88 -31.30 0.46
CA LYS A 93 6.98 -31.98 1.19
C LYS A 93 7.63 -33.08 0.37
N LYS A 94 6.89 -33.73 -0.53
CA LYS A 94 7.42 -34.72 -1.50
C LYS A 94 8.01 -34.09 -2.76
N GLY A 95 8.21 -32.77 -2.81
CA GLY A 95 8.71 -32.04 -3.97
C GLY A 95 7.69 -31.84 -5.09
N ARG A 96 6.43 -32.26 -4.92
CA ARG A 96 5.39 -32.20 -5.95
C ARG A 96 4.63 -30.87 -5.88
N ARG A 97 5.19 -29.84 -6.53
CA ARG A 97 4.63 -28.47 -6.51
C ARG A 97 3.26 -28.36 -7.19
N THR A 98 3.08 -28.90 -8.40
CA THR A 98 1.82 -28.77 -9.15
C THR A 98 0.63 -29.41 -8.42
N PRO A 99 0.72 -30.65 -7.90
CA PRO A 99 -0.36 -31.23 -7.11
C PRO A 99 -0.62 -30.46 -5.81
N ALA A 100 0.42 -29.90 -5.18
CA ALA A 100 0.24 -29.08 -3.98
C ALA A 100 -0.59 -27.82 -4.27
N ILE A 101 -0.25 -27.08 -5.33
CA ILE A 101 -1.01 -25.91 -5.78
C ILE A 101 -2.45 -26.30 -6.10
N PHE A 102 -2.64 -27.44 -6.75
CA PHE A 102 -3.96 -27.95 -7.09
C PHE A 102 -4.82 -28.28 -5.85
N HIS A 103 -4.24 -28.90 -4.84
CA HIS A 103 -4.93 -29.15 -3.58
C HIS A 103 -5.27 -27.87 -2.82
N ILE A 104 -4.40 -26.83 -2.87
CA ILE A 104 -4.75 -25.50 -2.34
C ILE A 104 -5.92 -24.88 -3.13
N ALA A 105 -5.89 -24.96 -4.46
CA ALA A 105 -6.99 -24.46 -5.29
C ALA A 105 -8.32 -25.15 -4.96
N ALA A 106 -8.30 -26.47 -4.78
CA ALA A 106 -9.47 -27.24 -4.39
C ALA A 106 -9.96 -26.83 -2.98
N ALA A 107 -9.05 -26.71 -2.01
CA ALA A 107 -9.39 -26.23 -0.68
C ALA A 107 -10.05 -24.83 -0.73
N ALA A 108 -9.52 -23.90 -1.53
CA ALA A 108 -10.05 -22.54 -1.67
C ALA A 108 -11.45 -22.56 -2.31
N ALA A 109 -11.62 -23.33 -3.39
CA ALA A 109 -12.89 -23.48 -4.09
C ALA A 109 -14.01 -24.11 -3.23
N ILE A 110 -13.65 -24.77 -2.13
CA ILE A 110 -14.60 -25.38 -1.19
C ILE A 110 -14.78 -24.48 0.03
N GLY A 111 -13.70 -24.12 0.72
CA GLY A 111 -13.73 -23.42 1.99
C GLY A 111 -14.32 -22.01 1.90
N TYR A 112 -13.90 -21.22 0.91
CA TYR A 112 -14.36 -19.84 0.76
C TYR A 112 -15.89 -19.74 0.53
N PRO A 113 -16.50 -20.50 -0.40
CA PRO A 113 -17.95 -20.54 -0.52
C PRO A 113 -18.68 -21.03 0.74
N ILE A 114 -18.15 -22.03 1.44
CA ILE A 114 -18.79 -22.53 2.67
C ILE A 114 -18.82 -21.44 3.75
N ILE A 115 -17.73 -20.67 3.91
CA ILE A 115 -17.67 -19.54 4.85
C ILE A 115 -18.72 -18.48 4.45
N ALA A 116 -18.83 -18.18 3.16
CA ALA A 116 -19.81 -17.21 2.66
C ALA A 116 -21.26 -17.68 2.91
N GLU A 117 -21.55 -18.94 2.63
CA GLU A 117 -22.89 -19.54 2.78
C GLU A 117 -23.30 -19.71 4.24
N ALA A 118 -22.34 -19.97 5.13
CA ALA A 118 -22.59 -20.03 6.57
C ALA A 118 -23.19 -18.73 7.12
N VAL A 119 -22.88 -17.59 6.51
CA VAL A 119 -23.45 -16.27 6.86
C VAL A 119 -24.70 -15.97 6.05
N THR A 120 -24.60 -16.10 4.73
CA THR A 120 -25.59 -15.54 3.80
C THR A 120 -26.80 -16.44 3.56
N ARG A 121 -26.62 -17.76 3.64
CA ARG A 121 -27.65 -18.74 3.29
C ARG A 121 -28.15 -19.51 4.50
N PHE A 122 -27.23 -20.02 5.31
CA PHE A 122 -27.57 -20.86 6.46
C PHE A 122 -27.71 -20.05 7.75
N HIS A 123 -27.26 -18.79 7.77
CA HIS A 123 -27.34 -17.87 8.92
C HIS A 123 -26.82 -18.47 10.23
N VAL A 124 -25.79 -19.33 10.15
CA VAL A 124 -25.15 -19.98 11.29
C VAL A 124 -24.07 -19.09 11.90
N LEU A 125 -23.39 -18.29 11.08
CA LEU A 125 -22.32 -17.39 11.53
C LEU A 125 -22.73 -15.92 11.42
N GLY A 126 -22.41 -15.15 12.45
CA GLY A 126 -22.41 -13.69 12.39
C GLY A 126 -21.13 -13.14 11.73
N PRO A 127 -21.08 -11.82 11.46
CA PRO A 127 -19.98 -11.19 10.72
C PRO A 127 -18.61 -11.39 11.36
N ILE A 128 -18.51 -11.24 12.69
CA ILE A 128 -17.27 -11.46 13.45
C ILE A 128 -16.78 -12.90 13.33
N GLY A 129 -17.68 -13.88 13.50
CA GLY A 129 -17.34 -15.31 13.39
C GLY A 129 -16.84 -15.67 11.98
N ALA A 130 -17.47 -15.09 10.96
CA ALA A 130 -17.04 -15.27 9.58
C ALA A 130 -15.68 -14.65 9.29
N ALA A 131 -15.41 -13.44 9.77
CA ALA A 131 -14.11 -12.78 9.64
C ALA A 131 -12.98 -13.56 10.32
N ILE A 132 -13.20 -14.09 11.53
CA ILE A 132 -12.23 -14.92 12.24
C ILE A 132 -11.94 -16.21 11.47
N LEU A 133 -13.00 -16.87 10.99
CA LEU A 133 -12.87 -18.12 10.26
C LEU A 133 -12.18 -17.90 8.89
N LEU A 134 -12.50 -16.81 8.21
CA LEU A 134 -11.87 -16.40 6.97
C LEU A 134 -10.37 -16.12 7.19
N ALA A 135 -10.03 -15.32 8.20
CA ALA A 135 -8.64 -15.06 8.59
C ALA A 135 -7.85 -16.34 8.87
N ALA A 136 -8.43 -17.26 9.66
CA ALA A 136 -7.78 -18.52 10.03
C ALA A 136 -7.56 -19.43 8.81
N PHE A 137 -8.56 -19.53 7.94
CA PHE A 137 -8.49 -20.35 6.73
C PHE A 137 -7.45 -19.80 5.74
N SER A 138 -7.48 -18.48 5.47
CA SER A 138 -6.50 -17.79 4.63
C SER A 138 -5.08 -17.93 5.18
N LEU A 139 -4.91 -17.75 6.50
CA LEU A 139 -3.62 -17.90 7.17
C LEU A 139 -3.05 -19.32 7.02
N ALA A 140 -3.86 -20.36 7.17
CA ALA A 140 -3.41 -21.74 6.99
C ALA A 140 -2.85 -21.97 5.57
N MET A 141 -3.52 -21.42 4.55
CA MET A 141 -3.02 -21.48 3.17
C MET A 141 -1.73 -20.67 2.97
N LEU A 142 -1.64 -19.46 3.52
CA LEU A 142 -0.45 -18.63 3.45
C LEU A 142 0.75 -19.29 4.13
N ILE A 143 0.54 -19.94 5.28
CA ILE A 143 1.58 -20.72 5.97
C ILE A 143 2.09 -21.84 5.07
N VAL A 144 1.20 -22.65 4.48
CA VAL A 144 1.62 -23.72 3.55
C VAL A 144 2.36 -23.15 2.34
N ALA A 145 1.85 -22.05 1.77
CA ALA A 145 2.49 -21.39 0.65
C ALA A 145 3.91 -20.92 1.00
N ARG A 146 4.11 -20.38 2.21
CA ARG A 146 5.42 -19.92 2.67
C ARG A 146 6.38 -21.06 3.03
N LEU A 147 5.88 -22.11 3.69
CA LEU A 147 6.70 -23.25 4.12
C LEU A 147 7.31 -24.00 2.92
N TYR A 148 6.63 -24.00 1.79
CA TYR A 148 7.04 -24.75 0.61
C TYR A 148 7.29 -23.91 -0.65
N ASP A 149 7.40 -22.58 -0.50
CA ASP A 149 7.71 -21.64 -1.58
C ASP A 149 6.74 -21.75 -2.79
N LEU A 150 5.43 -21.83 -2.49
CA LEU A 150 4.36 -21.97 -3.47
C LEU A 150 3.68 -20.62 -3.71
N GLN A 151 4.32 -19.74 -4.49
CA GLN A 151 3.80 -18.38 -4.72
C GLN A 151 2.37 -18.35 -5.26
N THR A 152 2.01 -19.25 -6.19
CA THR A 152 0.64 -19.35 -6.73
C THR A 152 -0.39 -19.68 -5.64
N ALA A 153 -0.03 -20.51 -4.66
CA ALA A 153 -0.91 -20.85 -3.54
C ALA A 153 -1.21 -19.63 -2.67
N ALA A 154 -0.23 -18.75 -2.44
CA ALA A 154 -0.43 -17.50 -1.71
C ALA A 154 -1.39 -16.56 -2.45
N TRP A 155 -1.27 -16.44 -3.78
CA TRP A 155 -2.19 -15.65 -4.59
C TRP A 155 -3.62 -16.19 -4.56
N ILE A 156 -3.80 -17.51 -4.62
CA ILE A 156 -5.13 -18.15 -4.51
C ILE A 156 -5.76 -17.84 -3.14
N ALA A 157 -4.98 -17.95 -2.06
CA ALA A 157 -5.46 -17.67 -0.72
C ALA A 157 -5.96 -16.22 -0.61
N VAL A 158 -5.16 -15.25 -1.07
CA VAL A 158 -5.54 -13.84 -0.98
C VAL A 158 -6.71 -13.50 -1.88
N ALA A 159 -6.70 -13.90 -3.16
CA ALA A 159 -7.83 -13.62 -4.05
C ALA A 159 -9.16 -14.16 -3.49
N GLY A 160 -9.14 -15.37 -2.93
CA GLY A 160 -10.33 -15.93 -2.29
C GLY A 160 -10.76 -15.19 -1.03
N ALA A 161 -9.80 -14.79 -0.18
CA ALA A 161 -10.07 -14.00 1.02
C ALA A 161 -10.72 -12.66 0.67
N THR A 162 -10.14 -11.92 -0.28
CA THR A 162 -10.65 -10.64 -0.76
C THR A 162 -12.07 -10.75 -1.30
N ILE A 163 -12.33 -11.73 -2.18
CA ILE A 163 -13.65 -11.91 -2.78
C ILE A 163 -14.68 -12.22 -1.70
N VAL A 164 -14.38 -13.13 -0.76
CA VAL A 164 -15.32 -13.47 0.31
C VAL A 164 -15.51 -12.31 1.29
N ALA A 165 -14.46 -11.58 1.64
CA ALA A 165 -14.54 -10.39 2.49
C ALA A 165 -15.48 -9.34 1.88
N LEU A 166 -15.36 -9.07 0.56
CA LEU A 166 -16.26 -8.17 -0.17
C LEU A 166 -17.70 -8.66 -0.19
N VAL A 167 -17.92 -9.94 -0.52
CA VAL A 167 -19.25 -10.54 -0.55
C VAL A 167 -19.92 -10.46 0.82
N LEU A 168 -19.18 -10.81 1.88
CA LEU A 168 -19.71 -10.81 3.24
C LEU A 168 -19.96 -9.38 3.74
N ALA A 169 -19.05 -8.44 3.52
CA ALA A 169 -19.27 -7.04 3.86
C ALA A 169 -20.52 -6.46 3.19
N TYR A 170 -20.72 -6.78 1.91
CA TYR A 170 -21.91 -6.38 1.17
C TYR A 170 -23.19 -7.02 1.72
N ALA A 171 -23.14 -8.31 2.05
CA ALA A 171 -24.30 -9.06 2.51
C ALA A 171 -24.72 -8.70 3.95
N THR A 172 -23.75 -8.50 4.85
CA THR A 172 -24.02 -8.19 6.26
C THR A 172 -24.24 -6.70 6.50
N LYS A 173 -23.79 -5.83 5.58
CA LYS A 173 -23.72 -4.38 5.77
C LYS A 173 -22.84 -3.98 6.98
N GLU A 174 -21.90 -4.83 7.34
CA GLU A 174 -20.87 -4.57 8.34
C GLU A 174 -19.50 -4.62 7.68
N LEU A 175 -18.66 -3.63 7.94
CA LEU A 175 -17.36 -3.44 7.30
C LEU A 175 -16.21 -3.72 8.26
N ILE A 176 -16.35 -3.38 9.55
CA ILE A 176 -15.30 -3.55 10.56
C ILE A 176 -14.70 -4.97 10.57
N PRO A 177 -15.51 -6.06 10.64
CA PRO A 177 -14.96 -7.40 10.76
C PRO A 177 -14.03 -7.76 9.59
N PHE A 178 -14.43 -7.38 8.37
CA PHE A 178 -13.71 -7.73 7.15
C PHE A 178 -12.53 -6.78 6.88
N ALA A 179 -12.61 -5.52 7.30
CA ALA A 179 -11.45 -4.63 7.31
C ALA A 179 -10.34 -5.16 8.23
N LEU A 180 -10.70 -5.66 9.42
CA LEU A 180 -9.75 -6.28 10.35
C LEU A 180 -9.19 -7.60 9.82
N GLU A 181 -10.02 -8.42 9.15
CA GLU A 181 -9.58 -9.67 8.52
C GLU A 181 -8.52 -9.41 7.44
N LEU A 182 -8.77 -8.49 6.50
CA LEU A 182 -7.81 -8.15 5.44
C LEU A 182 -6.52 -7.53 6.01
N THR A 183 -6.65 -6.69 7.04
CA THR A 183 -5.48 -6.13 7.75
C THR A 183 -4.65 -7.25 8.38
N PHE A 184 -5.30 -8.19 9.06
CA PHE A 184 -4.64 -9.32 9.68
C PHE A 184 -3.95 -10.22 8.64
N ALA A 185 -4.66 -10.59 7.57
CA ALA A 185 -4.10 -11.38 6.48
C ALA A 185 -2.89 -10.67 5.84
N GLY A 186 -2.97 -9.35 5.65
CA GLY A 186 -1.90 -8.53 5.09
C GLY A 186 -0.65 -8.51 5.96
N VAL A 187 -0.83 -8.26 7.26
CA VAL A 187 0.24 -8.34 8.26
C VAL A 187 0.85 -9.74 8.28
N ALA A 188 0.04 -10.79 8.29
CA ALA A 188 0.51 -12.16 8.26
C ALA A 188 1.35 -12.46 7.00
N ALA A 189 0.91 -12.00 5.83
CA ALA A 189 1.68 -12.13 4.59
C ALA A 189 3.05 -11.44 4.68
N PHE A 190 3.13 -10.25 5.26
CA PHE A 190 4.41 -9.57 5.50
C PHE A 190 5.31 -10.30 6.51
N VAL A 191 4.76 -10.78 7.62
CA VAL A 191 5.49 -11.59 8.62
C VAL A 191 6.05 -12.86 7.97
N LEU A 192 5.27 -13.47 7.08
CA LEU A 192 5.67 -14.63 6.29
C LEU A 192 6.61 -14.26 5.12
N SER A 193 7.04 -13.01 4.97
CA SER A 193 7.90 -12.55 3.86
C SER A 193 7.30 -12.74 2.45
N LEU A 194 5.97 -12.79 2.34
CA LEU A 194 5.23 -12.88 1.08
C LEU A 194 4.92 -11.48 0.54
N ASN A 195 5.96 -10.69 0.29
CA ASN A 195 5.86 -9.23 0.09
C ASN A 195 4.86 -8.81 -1.00
N TYR A 196 4.87 -9.45 -2.19
CA TYR A 196 3.96 -9.09 -3.28
C TYR A 196 2.49 -9.26 -2.92
N VAL A 197 2.19 -10.34 -2.20
CA VAL A 197 0.85 -10.69 -1.75
C VAL A 197 0.45 -9.79 -0.57
N GLY A 198 1.37 -9.52 0.34
CA GLY A 198 1.16 -8.55 1.43
C GLY A 198 0.85 -7.15 0.92
N TRP A 199 1.49 -6.70 -0.16
CA TRP A 199 1.19 -5.42 -0.80
C TRP A 199 -0.22 -5.33 -1.38
N LEU A 200 -0.72 -6.40 -2.02
CA LEU A 200 -2.11 -6.43 -2.50
C LEU A 200 -3.08 -6.28 -1.33
N LEU A 201 -2.90 -7.06 -0.26
CA LEU A 201 -3.72 -6.99 0.94
C LEU A 201 -3.63 -5.63 1.65
N ALA A 202 -2.47 -4.96 1.59
CA ALA A 202 -2.33 -3.59 2.08
C ALA A 202 -3.27 -2.64 1.34
N ILE A 203 -3.21 -2.64 0.00
CA ILE A 203 -4.08 -1.81 -0.84
C ILE A 203 -5.56 -2.12 -0.58
N GLU A 204 -5.94 -3.39 -0.50
CA GLU A 204 -7.31 -3.78 -0.25
C GLU A 204 -7.81 -3.36 1.13
N SER A 205 -6.98 -3.53 2.17
CA SER A 205 -7.31 -3.07 3.51
C SER A 205 -7.39 -1.54 3.59
N ASP A 206 -6.55 -0.80 2.85
CA ASP A 206 -6.62 0.65 2.73
C ASP A 206 -7.96 1.07 2.11
N LEU A 207 -8.40 0.40 1.04
CA LEU A 207 -9.68 0.66 0.38
C LEU A 207 -10.87 0.40 1.32
N PHE A 208 -10.84 -0.71 2.08
CA PHE A 208 -11.87 -1.00 3.08
C PHE A 208 -11.90 0.06 4.19
N ALA A 209 -10.74 0.47 4.69
CA ALA A 209 -10.66 1.49 5.72
C ALA A 209 -11.10 2.86 5.19
N ILE A 210 -10.82 3.22 3.94
CA ILE A 210 -11.36 4.43 3.29
C ILE A 210 -12.89 4.36 3.18
N PHE A 211 -13.42 3.22 2.73
CA PHE A 211 -14.87 3.03 2.62
C PHE A 211 -15.55 3.13 3.99
N LEU A 212 -14.91 2.57 5.03
CA LEU A 212 -15.35 2.67 6.42
C LEU A 212 -15.43 4.13 6.89
N VAL A 213 -14.40 4.92 6.61
CA VAL A 213 -14.36 6.35 6.92
C VAL A 213 -15.42 7.13 6.15
N ALA A 214 -15.57 6.87 4.85
CA ALA A 214 -16.57 7.52 4.01
C ALA A 214 -17.99 7.25 4.52
N ALA A 215 -18.32 5.99 4.79
CA ALA A 215 -19.61 5.61 5.32
C ALA A 215 -19.87 6.25 6.69
N ALA A 216 -18.84 6.40 7.54
CA ALA A 216 -18.94 7.07 8.85
C ALA A 216 -19.20 8.57 8.71
N LEU A 217 -18.56 9.23 7.75
CA LEU A 217 -18.75 10.66 7.48
C LEU A 217 -20.10 10.97 6.84
N LEU A 218 -20.67 10.03 6.09
CA LEU A 218 -22.00 10.13 5.48
C LEU A 218 -23.13 9.69 6.42
N ASP A 219 -22.82 9.27 7.65
CA ASP A 219 -23.76 8.71 8.64
C ASP A 219 -24.56 7.50 8.09
N GLU A 220 -23.97 6.76 7.15
CA GLU A 220 -24.59 5.59 6.50
C GLU A 220 -24.25 4.26 7.19
N THR A 221 -23.33 4.27 8.17
CA THR A 221 -22.93 3.04 8.89
C THR A 221 -23.90 2.72 10.01
N LYS A 222 -24.17 1.42 10.19
CA LYS A 222 -24.83 0.90 11.40
C LYS A 222 -23.88 0.69 12.58
N GLU A 223 -22.59 0.95 12.39
CA GLU A 223 -21.55 0.60 13.33
C GLU A 223 -21.37 1.66 14.41
N ASN A 224 -20.94 1.21 15.60
CA ASN A 224 -20.66 2.12 16.70
C ASN A 224 -19.42 2.97 16.39
N ARG A 225 -19.51 4.30 16.52
CA ARG A 225 -18.39 5.23 16.32
C ARG A 225 -17.14 4.86 17.11
N SER A 226 -17.28 4.36 18.33
CA SER A 226 -16.12 3.92 19.12
C SER A 226 -15.43 2.70 18.51
N ALA A 227 -16.20 1.74 17.99
CA ALA A 227 -15.66 0.56 17.31
C ALA A 227 -14.95 0.94 16.01
N LEU A 228 -15.52 1.89 15.24
CA LEU A 228 -14.89 2.45 14.05
C LEU A 228 -13.51 3.05 14.37
N VAL A 229 -13.45 3.90 15.39
CA VAL A 229 -12.20 4.55 15.83
C VAL A 229 -11.17 3.52 16.29
N ILE A 230 -11.59 2.53 17.10
CA ILE A 230 -10.69 1.46 17.55
C ILE A 230 -10.15 0.67 16.36
N THR A 231 -11.01 0.29 15.41
CA THR A 231 -10.61 -0.42 14.19
C THR A 231 -9.59 0.36 13.37
N LEU A 232 -9.82 1.65 13.16
CA LEU A 232 -8.89 2.52 12.42
C LEU A 232 -7.53 2.66 13.13
N LEU A 233 -7.53 2.73 14.46
CA LEU A 233 -6.29 2.77 15.24
C LEU A 233 -5.54 1.44 15.19
N VAL A 234 -6.25 0.30 15.32
CA VAL A 234 -5.66 -1.04 15.17
C VAL A 234 -5.05 -1.20 13.78
N PHE A 235 -5.78 -0.78 12.74
CA PHE A 235 -5.31 -0.76 11.36
C PHE A 235 -4.02 0.05 11.19
N ALA A 236 -3.98 1.30 11.70
CA ALA A 236 -2.78 2.13 11.61
C ALA A 236 -1.59 1.48 12.33
N VAL A 237 -1.79 1.01 13.57
CA VAL A 237 -0.72 0.40 14.37
C VAL A 237 -0.17 -0.85 13.68
N ALA A 238 -1.06 -1.70 13.16
CA ALA A 238 -0.70 -2.92 12.47
C ALA A 238 0.18 -2.63 11.25
N TRP A 239 -0.28 -1.76 10.34
CA TRP A 239 0.45 -1.42 9.13
C TRP A 239 1.72 -0.64 9.39
N MET A 240 1.68 0.39 10.24
CA MET A 240 2.87 1.18 10.56
C MET A 240 3.98 0.33 11.20
N SER A 241 3.63 -0.69 11.98
CA SER A 241 4.59 -1.61 12.59
C SER A 241 5.27 -2.49 11.53
N MET A 242 4.52 -2.98 10.54
CA MET A 242 5.06 -3.83 9.48
C MET A 242 5.83 -3.06 8.41
N THR A 243 5.36 -1.85 8.08
CA THR A 243 5.85 -1.10 6.92
C THR A 243 6.75 0.08 7.29
N ILE A 244 7.27 0.15 8.51
CA ILE A 244 8.01 1.33 9.01
C ILE A 244 9.20 1.77 8.14
N ARG A 245 9.79 0.83 7.39
CA ARG A 245 10.89 1.07 6.44
C ARG A 245 10.43 1.42 5.02
N VAL A 246 9.13 1.27 4.77
CA VAL A 246 8.45 1.49 3.51
C VAL A 246 7.67 2.81 3.62
N ASN A 247 8.27 3.86 3.05
CA ASN A 247 7.80 5.24 3.21
C ASN A 247 6.32 5.48 2.83
N PRO A 248 5.80 5.01 1.67
CA PRO A 248 4.45 5.38 1.25
C PRO A 248 3.36 4.71 2.11
N GLN A 249 3.47 3.39 2.37
CA GLN A 249 2.42 2.66 3.10
C GLN A 249 2.27 3.14 4.54
N THR A 250 3.38 3.44 5.22
CA THR A 250 3.33 3.99 6.59
C THR A 250 2.60 5.33 6.63
N ALA A 251 2.80 6.18 5.64
CA ALA A 251 2.11 7.46 5.54
C ALA A 251 0.62 7.27 5.25
N ILE A 252 0.26 6.41 4.30
CA ILE A 252 -1.13 6.08 3.94
C ILE A 252 -1.88 5.51 5.15
N ALA A 253 -1.34 4.47 5.78
CA ALA A 253 -1.96 3.82 6.93
C ALA A 253 -2.14 4.78 8.11
N SER A 254 -1.17 5.67 8.35
CA SER A 254 -1.29 6.68 9.41
C SER A 254 -2.39 7.72 9.13
N LEU A 255 -2.54 8.15 7.87
CA LEU A 255 -3.53 9.13 7.46
C LEU A 255 -4.94 8.53 7.54
N ILE A 256 -5.11 7.32 7.01
CA ILE A 256 -6.38 6.60 7.04
C ILE A 256 -6.74 6.26 8.49
N GLY A 257 -5.83 5.62 9.24
CA GLY A 257 -6.16 5.16 10.58
C GLY A 257 -6.17 6.27 11.64
N ILE A 258 -5.02 6.88 11.93
CA ILE A 258 -4.92 7.93 12.97
C ILE A 258 -5.65 9.20 12.52
N GLY A 259 -5.50 9.58 11.25
CA GLY A 259 -6.09 10.81 10.72
C GLY A 259 -7.61 10.75 10.71
N ALA A 260 -8.20 9.67 10.20
CA ALA A 260 -9.65 9.55 10.20
C ALA A 260 -10.22 9.29 11.61
N ALA A 261 -9.52 8.54 12.47
CA ALA A 261 -9.92 8.40 13.88
C ALA A 261 -9.99 9.78 14.58
N ALA A 262 -9.01 10.65 14.35
CA ALA A 262 -9.05 12.02 14.86
C ALA A 262 -10.22 12.82 14.28
N ALA A 263 -10.51 12.69 12.98
CA ALA A 263 -11.63 13.39 12.33
C ALA A 263 -13.01 12.95 12.84
N LEU A 264 -13.16 11.69 13.27
CA LEU A 264 -14.41 11.16 13.80
C LEU A 264 -14.68 11.57 15.26
N VAL A 265 -13.63 11.90 16.03
CA VAL A 265 -13.73 12.14 17.48
C VAL A 265 -13.54 13.61 17.84
N LEU A 266 -12.63 14.31 17.16
CA LEU A 266 -12.19 15.65 17.54
C LEU A 266 -12.95 16.72 16.76
N PRO A 267 -13.30 17.85 17.42
CA PRO A 267 -13.77 19.01 16.69
C PRO A 267 -12.63 19.59 15.82
N PRO A 268 -12.94 20.31 14.73
CA PRO A 268 -11.95 20.75 13.75
C PRO A 268 -10.72 21.46 14.33
N PRO A 269 -10.85 22.39 15.32
CA PRO A 269 -9.69 23.03 15.92
C PRO A 269 -8.70 22.07 16.60
N LEU A 270 -9.22 21.10 17.35
CA LEU A 270 -8.39 20.10 18.04
C LEU A 270 -7.75 19.15 17.03
N MET A 271 -8.49 18.73 16.01
CA MET A 271 -7.95 17.92 14.91
C MET A 271 -6.77 18.62 14.21
N THR A 272 -6.93 19.90 13.87
CA THR A 272 -5.85 20.70 13.26
C THR A 272 -4.60 20.75 14.12
N MET A 273 -4.76 20.97 15.43
CA MET A 273 -3.63 21.00 16.36
C MET A 273 -2.96 19.63 16.48
N VAL A 274 -3.72 18.54 16.55
CA VAL A 274 -3.18 17.17 16.59
C VAL A 274 -2.35 16.89 15.33
N PHE A 275 -2.85 17.22 14.14
CA PHE A 275 -2.12 17.04 12.89
C PHE A 275 -0.87 17.92 12.81
N ALA A 276 -0.95 19.17 13.25
CA ALA A 276 0.19 20.09 13.28
C ALA A 276 1.31 19.59 14.21
N VAL A 277 0.95 19.09 15.39
CA VAL A 277 1.89 18.48 16.34
C VAL A 277 2.48 17.19 15.76
N ALA A 278 1.66 16.32 15.16
CA ALA A 278 2.11 15.10 14.51
C ALA A 278 3.12 15.38 13.39
N ALA A 279 2.93 16.45 12.62
CA ALA A 279 3.87 16.89 11.61
C ALA A 279 5.25 17.22 12.19
N VAL A 280 5.30 17.97 13.30
CA VAL A 280 6.56 18.34 13.98
C VAL A 280 7.22 17.13 14.64
N VAL A 281 6.44 16.27 15.32
CA VAL A 281 6.96 15.04 15.93
C VAL A 281 7.57 14.12 14.86
N ALA A 282 6.89 13.95 13.73
CA ALA A 282 7.41 13.17 12.61
C ALA A 282 8.69 13.81 12.01
N ALA A 283 8.75 15.13 11.87
CA ALA A 283 9.97 15.82 11.42
C ALA A 283 11.15 15.58 12.38
N GLU A 284 10.91 15.67 13.69
CA GLU A 284 11.94 15.46 14.70
C GLU A 284 12.41 13.99 14.74
N LEU A 285 11.50 13.03 14.57
CA LEU A 285 11.85 11.61 14.45
C LEU A 285 12.65 11.33 13.18
N ALA A 286 12.29 11.96 12.06
CA ALA A 286 13.04 11.86 10.80
C ALA A 286 14.47 12.36 10.97
N ARG A 287 14.65 13.51 11.63
CA ARG A 287 15.95 14.11 11.93
C ARG A 287 16.81 13.20 12.83
N ARG A 288 16.24 12.66 13.90
CA ARG A 288 16.97 11.82 14.87
C ARG A 288 17.34 10.43 14.34
N LYS A 289 16.43 9.78 13.61
CA LYS A 289 16.63 8.40 13.14
C LYS A 289 17.12 8.31 11.69
N GLN A 290 17.19 9.43 10.96
CA GLN A 290 17.49 9.49 9.52
C GLN A 290 16.53 8.65 8.65
N TRP A 291 15.29 8.44 9.11
CA TRP A 291 14.32 7.64 8.38
C TRP A 291 13.51 8.51 7.42
N ARG A 292 13.65 8.25 6.12
CA ARG A 292 12.94 8.97 5.06
C ARG A 292 11.41 8.88 5.20
N ALA A 293 10.89 7.79 5.78
CA ALA A 293 9.46 7.58 6.02
C ALA A 293 8.85 8.70 6.87
N PHE A 294 9.54 9.08 7.95
CA PHE A 294 9.05 10.11 8.85
C PHE A 294 9.05 11.51 8.22
N ALA A 295 9.95 11.77 7.26
CA ALA A 295 9.94 13.02 6.51
C ALA A 295 8.72 13.13 5.58
N VAL A 296 8.32 12.02 4.94
CA VAL A 296 7.08 11.95 4.15
C VAL A 296 5.87 12.11 5.07
N LEU A 297 5.86 11.38 6.18
CA LEU A 297 4.80 11.43 7.18
C LEU A 297 4.59 12.85 7.74
N SER A 298 5.68 13.57 8.02
CA SER A 298 5.64 14.95 8.46
C SER A 298 4.94 15.86 7.45
N ALA A 299 5.27 15.73 6.16
CA ALA A 299 4.64 16.48 5.10
C ALA A 299 3.14 16.16 4.97
N VAL A 300 2.77 14.88 5.05
CA VAL A 300 1.36 14.43 5.01
C VAL A 300 0.56 15.04 6.16
N TRP A 301 1.09 14.98 7.39
CA TRP A 301 0.42 15.58 8.55
C TRP A 301 0.33 17.10 8.46
N GLY A 302 1.36 17.77 7.93
CA GLY A 302 1.31 19.22 7.70
C GLY A 302 0.21 19.62 6.73
N VAL A 303 0.08 18.89 5.61
CA VAL A 303 -1.01 19.08 4.65
C VAL A 303 -2.37 18.82 5.29
N ALA A 304 -2.51 17.73 6.05
CA ALA A 304 -3.76 17.42 6.78
C ALA A 304 -4.12 18.53 7.79
N ALA A 305 -3.14 19.08 8.49
CA ALA A 305 -3.33 20.21 9.40
C ALA A 305 -3.81 21.47 8.66
N ALA A 306 -3.21 21.78 7.50
CA ALA A 306 -3.63 22.91 6.66
C ALA A 306 -5.06 22.75 6.13
N ILE A 307 -5.44 21.54 5.68
CA ILE A 307 -6.79 21.23 5.20
C ILE A 307 -7.79 21.37 6.35
N SER A 308 -7.56 20.67 7.46
CA SER A 308 -8.46 20.69 8.63
C SER A 308 -8.62 22.07 9.26
N GLY A 309 -7.56 22.90 9.22
CA GLY A 309 -7.60 24.27 9.74
C GLY A 309 -8.41 25.24 8.90
N GLY A 310 -8.86 24.83 7.71
CA GLY A 310 -9.61 25.68 6.78
C GLY A 310 -8.71 26.65 6.00
N LEU A 311 -7.41 26.34 5.84
CA LEU A 311 -6.49 27.21 5.11
C LEU A 311 -6.95 27.40 3.66
N PHE A 312 -7.26 26.32 2.94
CA PHE A 312 -7.63 26.41 1.52
C PHE A 312 -8.94 27.17 1.26
N PRO A 313 -10.04 26.93 2.01
CA PRO A 313 -11.24 27.77 1.91
C PRO A 313 -10.96 29.25 2.19
N PHE A 314 -10.13 29.57 3.19
CA PHE A 314 -9.74 30.95 3.49
C PHE A 314 -8.93 31.59 2.36
N ILE A 315 -7.97 30.86 1.79
CA ILE A 315 -7.22 31.31 0.61
C ILE A 315 -8.18 31.65 -0.53
N ALA A 316 -9.14 30.77 -0.83
CA ALA A 316 -10.12 31.00 -1.88
C ALA A 316 -10.97 32.25 -1.61
N ALA A 317 -11.51 32.39 -0.39
CA ALA A 317 -12.33 33.53 -0.01
C ALA A 317 -11.57 34.87 -0.11
N VAL A 318 -10.34 34.93 0.39
CA VAL A 318 -9.50 36.12 0.30
C VAL A 318 -9.15 36.48 -1.14
N ILE A 319 -8.85 35.47 -1.98
CA ILE A 319 -8.60 35.70 -3.41
C ILE A 319 -9.86 36.26 -4.07
N LEU A 320 -11.04 35.75 -3.76
CA LEU A 320 -12.32 36.23 -4.27
C LEU A 320 -12.74 37.59 -3.70
N GLY A 321 -12.04 38.11 -2.68
CA GLY A 321 -12.36 39.38 -2.02
C GLY A 321 -13.55 39.28 -1.06
N GLU A 322 -13.90 38.07 -0.63
CA GLU A 322 -14.92 37.83 0.38
C GLU A 322 -14.40 38.24 1.76
N LYS A 323 -15.28 38.82 2.58
CA LYS A 323 -14.96 39.15 3.98
C LYS A 323 -15.08 37.89 4.83
N THR A 324 -13.96 37.26 5.15
CA THR A 324 -13.91 36.08 6.02
C THR A 324 -13.01 36.30 7.22
N ALA A 325 -13.40 35.78 8.39
CA ALA A 325 -12.55 35.84 9.58
C ALA A 325 -11.24 35.05 9.36
N ILE A 326 -10.15 35.52 9.98
CA ILE A 326 -8.85 34.85 9.89
C ILE A 326 -8.94 33.49 10.62
N PRO A 327 -8.65 32.36 9.94
CA PRO A 327 -8.67 31.05 10.57
C PRO A 327 -7.43 30.86 11.46
N ILE A 328 -7.56 31.22 12.75
CA ILE A 328 -6.46 31.18 13.73
C ILE A 328 -5.77 29.80 13.75
N PHE A 329 -6.54 28.71 13.69
CA PHE A 329 -5.99 27.35 13.71
C PHE A 329 -5.22 26.98 12.44
N ALA A 330 -5.61 27.48 11.26
CA ALA A 330 -4.80 27.34 10.05
C ALA A 330 -3.48 28.11 10.15
N MET A 331 -3.48 29.30 10.77
CA MET A 331 -2.26 30.09 10.97
C MET A 331 -1.30 29.39 11.94
N LEU A 332 -1.83 28.80 13.01
CA LEU A 332 -1.05 27.97 13.91
C LEU A 332 -0.49 26.74 13.17
N ALA A 333 -1.31 26.00 12.43
CA ALA A 333 -0.86 24.86 11.64
C ALA A 333 0.25 25.22 10.64
N ALA A 334 0.14 26.38 9.99
CA ALA A 334 1.18 26.92 9.12
C ALA A 334 2.51 27.17 9.87
N ALA A 335 2.45 27.76 11.07
CA ALA A 335 3.64 27.94 11.91
C ALA A 335 4.29 26.61 12.31
N PHE A 336 3.50 25.59 12.67
CA PHE A 336 4.00 24.24 12.93
C PHE A 336 4.62 23.59 11.68
N CYS A 337 4.04 23.79 10.50
CA CYS A 337 4.63 23.33 9.24
C CYS A 337 5.98 23.98 8.97
N LEU A 338 6.15 25.27 9.26
CA LEU A 338 7.44 25.96 9.15
C LEU A 338 8.47 25.36 10.12
N ILE A 339 8.07 25.09 11.37
CA ILE A 339 8.94 24.42 12.36
C ILE A 339 9.36 23.04 11.84
N ALA A 340 8.41 22.25 11.33
CA ALA A 340 8.69 20.93 10.76
C ALA A 340 9.64 21.02 9.55
N PHE A 341 9.47 22.01 8.68
CA PHE A 341 10.34 22.26 7.53
C PHE A 341 11.78 22.55 7.93
N VAL A 342 11.98 23.44 8.91
CA VAL A 342 13.32 23.77 9.46
C VAL A 342 13.97 22.53 10.09
N ARG A 343 13.18 21.68 10.75
CA ARG A 343 13.69 20.43 11.37
C ARG A 343 14.12 19.36 10.37
N LEU A 344 13.65 19.44 9.12
CA LEU A 344 13.99 18.50 8.05
C LEU A 344 15.12 19.01 7.15
N ASP A 345 15.95 19.93 7.64
CA ASP A 345 17.06 20.52 6.89
C ASP A 345 16.62 21.01 5.49
N PHE A 346 15.43 21.61 5.42
CA PHE A 346 14.84 22.17 4.20
C PHE A 346 14.45 21.15 3.11
N ALA A 347 14.41 19.85 3.44
CA ALA A 347 14.23 18.77 2.46
C ALA A 347 12.78 18.50 1.99
N ARG A 348 11.76 19.25 2.46
CA ARG A 348 10.33 18.97 2.17
C ARG A 348 9.49 20.21 1.93
N LEU A 349 9.31 20.56 0.66
CA LEU A 349 8.59 21.78 0.30
C LEU A 349 7.10 21.87 0.58
N PRO A 350 6.30 20.79 0.62
CA PRO A 350 4.91 20.93 1.05
C PRO A 350 4.81 21.66 2.41
N LEU A 351 5.77 21.43 3.30
CA LEU A 351 5.84 22.07 4.61
C LEU A 351 6.28 23.55 4.56
N LEU A 352 6.97 23.99 3.51
CA LEU A 352 7.29 25.41 3.28
C LEU A 352 6.16 26.14 2.53
N ALA A 353 5.50 25.44 1.60
CA ALA A 353 4.42 26.01 0.80
C ALA A 353 3.25 26.47 1.68
N ILE A 354 2.87 25.66 2.66
CA ILE A 354 1.77 25.97 3.60
C ILE A 354 1.98 27.32 4.33
N PRO A 355 3.10 27.55 5.05
CA PRO A 355 3.35 28.83 5.71
C PRO A 355 3.54 29.98 4.72
N ALA A 356 4.17 29.76 3.57
CA ALA A 356 4.31 30.80 2.56
C ALA A 356 2.94 31.28 2.04
N CYS A 357 2.03 30.35 1.74
CA CYS A 357 0.66 30.66 1.34
C CYS A 357 -0.11 31.39 2.44
N ALA A 358 0.01 30.93 3.70
CA ALA A 358 -0.65 31.56 4.84
C ALA A 358 -0.21 33.03 5.02
N VAL A 359 1.11 33.30 4.98
CA VAL A 359 1.66 34.66 5.11
C VAL A 359 1.22 35.55 3.95
N ALA A 360 1.31 35.06 2.71
CA ALA A 360 0.89 35.83 1.54
C ALA A 360 -0.58 36.26 1.63
N VAL A 361 -1.45 35.33 2.04
CA VAL A 361 -2.90 35.54 2.09
C VAL A 361 -3.30 36.44 3.28
N VAL A 362 -2.66 36.30 4.44
CA VAL A 362 -2.86 37.23 5.56
C VAL A 362 -2.40 38.65 5.18
N THR A 363 -1.28 38.77 4.45
CA THR A 363 -0.80 40.08 3.97
C THR A 363 -1.83 40.72 3.03
N ILE A 364 -2.40 39.94 2.12
CA ILE A 364 -3.50 40.40 1.24
C ILE A 364 -4.72 40.83 2.05
N TYR A 365 -5.10 40.05 3.06
CA TYR A 365 -6.25 40.32 3.91
C TYR A 365 -6.09 41.62 4.73
N ILE A 366 -4.95 41.79 5.42
CA ILE A 366 -4.67 42.96 6.28
C ILE A 366 -4.55 44.24 5.47
N THR A 367 -3.91 44.18 4.31
CA THR A 367 -3.73 45.37 3.46
C THR A 367 -5.04 45.87 2.84
N GLY A 368 -6.15 45.15 3.04
CA GLY A 368 -7.44 45.48 2.43
C GLY A 368 -7.37 45.52 0.90
N GLY A 369 -6.35 44.86 0.33
CA GLY A 369 -5.67 45.32 -0.86
C GLY A 369 -6.55 45.32 -2.10
N GLY A 370 -6.68 46.49 -2.74
CA GLY A 370 -7.06 46.59 -4.14
C GLY A 370 -6.25 45.61 -4.99
N ALA A 371 -6.82 45.14 -6.11
CA ALA A 371 -6.29 44.00 -6.85
C ALA A 371 -4.77 44.10 -7.20
N VAL A 372 -4.24 45.33 -7.41
CA VAL A 372 -2.80 45.61 -7.58
C VAL A 372 -1.94 45.13 -6.41
N VAL A 373 -2.36 45.39 -5.16
CA VAL A 373 -1.59 45.01 -3.97
C VAL A 373 -1.47 43.49 -3.88
N ARG A 374 -2.52 42.76 -4.25
CA ARG A 374 -2.52 41.29 -4.28
C ARG A 374 -1.53 40.76 -5.32
N THR A 375 -1.55 41.36 -6.51
CA THR A 375 -0.60 41.05 -7.59
C THR A 375 0.84 41.29 -7.16
N ILE A 376 1.13 42.41 -6.48
CA ILE A 376 2.47 42.70 -5.96
C ILE A 376 2.93 41.64 -4.97
N ILE A 377 2.08 41.29 -3.99
CA ILE A 377 2.42 40.31 -2.95
C ILE A 377 2.72 38.94 -3.57
N LEU A 378 1.88 38.48 -4.50
CA LEU A 378 2.06 37.18 -5.14
C LEU A 378 3.28 37.14 -6.07
N ALA A 379 3.50 38.21 -6.84
CA ALA A 379 4.68 38.37 -7.68
C ALA A 379 5.98 38.36 -6.84
N ALA A 380 5.99 39.08 -5.72
CA ALA A 380 7.11 39.08 -4.78
C ALA A 380 7.35 37.70 -4.16
N ALA A 381 6.28 37.01 -3.74
CA ALA A 381 6.36 35.65 -3.20
C ALA A 381 6.96 34.66 -4.21
N ALA A 382 6.56 34.73 -5.48
CA ALA A 382 7.12 33.88 -6.54
C ALA A 382 8.63 34.12 -6.75
N VAL A 383 9.06 35.39 -6.74
CA VAL A 383 10.49 35.76 -6.87
C VAL A 383 11.29 35.28 -5.65
N ILE A 384 10.76 35.45 -4.43
CA ILE A 384 11.39 34.95 -3.20
C ILE A 384 11.56 33.43 -3.27
N LEU A 385 10.50 32.68 -3.66
CA LEU A 385 10.58 31.23 -3.82
C LEU A 385 11.65 30.81 -4.83
N ALA A 386 11.77 31.50 -5.96
CA ALA A 386 12.82 31.23 -6.95
C ALA A 386 14.23 31.51 -6.40
N PHE A 387 14.38 32.56 -5.59
CA PHE A 387 15.66 32.87 -4.93
C PHE A 387 16.04 31.81 -3.90
N ILE A 388 15.08 31.36 -3.09
CA ILE A 388 15.21 30.25 -2.12
C ILE A 388 15.63 28.97 -2.84
N ALA A 389 14.96 28.63 -3.95
CA ALA A 389 15.27 27.46 -4.77
C ALA A 389 16.72 27.44 -5.23
N ARG A 390 17.23 28.59 -5.69
CA ARG A 390 18.61 28.77 -6.12
C ARG A 390 19.59 28.69 -4.95
N ARG A 391 19.31 29.40 -3.85
CA ARG A 391 20.24 29.52 -2.72
C ARG A 391 20.52 28.19 -2.03
N TRP A 392 19.52 27.32 -1.97
CA TRP A 392 19.60 26.02 -1.29
C TRP A 392 19.53 24.82 -2.24
N ASN A 393 19.53 25.04 -3.56
CA ASN A 393 19.48 24.01 -4.60
C ASN A 393 18.32 23.03 -4.44
N VAL A 394 17.12 23.55 -4.17
CA VAL A 394 15.90 22.74 -3.97
C VAL A 394 15.07 22.77 -5.25
N ALA A 395 15.07 21.67 -6.00
CA ALA A 395 14.43 21.58 -7.32
C ALA A 395 12.91 21.83 -7.26
N GLU A 396 12.28 21.43 -6.17
CA GLU A 396 10.85 21.55 -5.98
C GLU A 396 10.44 23.03 -5.74
N ALA A 397 11.36 23.90 -5.29
CA ALA A 397 11.03 25.29 -4.91
C ALA A 397 10.93 26.14 -6.17
N TRP A 398 11.69 25.72 -7.18
CA TRP A 398 11.53 26.17 -8.54
C TRP A 398 10.12 25.87 -9.08
N GLN A 399 9.59 24.67 -8.84
CA GLN A 399 8.25 24.29 -9.27
C GLN A 399 7.18 25.15 -8.59
N LEU A 400 7.30 25.38 -7.28
CA LEU A 400 6.38 26.25 -6.53
C LEU A 400 6.44 27.71 -6.98
N ALA A 401 7.63 28.23 -7.29
CA ALA A 401 7.78 29.57 -7.83
C ALA A 401 7.04 29.73 -9.17
N VAL A 402 7.17 28.73 -10.07
CA VAL A 402 6.46 28.71 -11.35
C VAL A 402 4.94 28.60 -11.16
N VAL A 403 4.46 27.71 -10.28
CA VAL A 403 3.02 27.59 -10.00
C VAL A 403 2.45 28.89 -9.43
N THR A 404 3.14 29.51 -8.47
CA THR A 404 2.73 30.79 -7.87
C THR A 404 2.68 31.90 -8.92
N LEU A 405 3.66 31.93 -9.83
CA LEU A 405 3.68 32.87 -10.95
C LEU A 405 2.48 32.65 -11.89
N VAL A 406 2.19 31.41 -12.29
CA VAL A 406 1.03 31.08 -13.13
C VAL A 406 -0.28 31.52 -12.46
N LEU A 407 -0.45 31.23 -11.17
CA LEU A 407 -1.64 31.67 -10.41
C LEU A 407 -1.76 33.20 -10.37
N THR A 408 -0.65 33.91 -10.20
CA THR A 408 -0.61 35.38 -10.27
C THR A 408 -1.09 35.87 -11.64
N GLY A 409 -0.63 35.24 -12.73
CA GLY A 409 -1.06 35.56 -14.09
C GLY A 409 -2.57 35.35 -14.31
N VAL A 410 -3.10 34.20 -13.87
CA VAL A 410 -4.54 33.91 -13.95
C VAL A 410 -5.35 34.93 -13.16
N GLN A 411 -4.90 35.32 -11.97
CA GLN A 411 -5.59 36.32 -11.17
C GLN A 411 -5.59 37.70 -11.84
N VAL A 412 -4.46 38.15 -12.37
CA VAL A 412 -4.36 39.42 -13.12
C VAL A 412 -5.36 39.43 -14.27
N VAL A 413 -5.44 38.34 -15.05
CA VAL A 413 -6.40 38.22 -16.14
C VAL A 413 -7.85 38.22 -15.63
N ALA A 414 -8.17 37.41 -14.62
CA ALA A 414 -9.55 37.23 -14.18
C ALA A 414 -10.15 38.45 -13.45
N GLN A 415 -9.33 39.15 -12.66
CA GLN A 415 -9.80 40.25 -11.81
C GLN A 415 -9.53 41.63 -12.40
N GLU A 416 -8.36 41.86 -12.98
CA GLU A 416 -8.00 43.22 -13.47
C GLU A 416 -8.66 43.54 -14.81
N LEU A 417 -8.96 42.53 -15.64
CA LEU A 417 -9.77 42.76 -16.84
C LEU A 417 -11.23 43.11 -16.49
N ARG A 418 -11.73 42.64 -15.34
CA ARG A 418 -13.09 42.96 -14.88
C ARG A 418 -13.19 44.32 -14.20
N SER A 419 -12.11 44.83 -13.62
CA SER A 419 -12.12 46.13 -12.92
C SER A 419 -12.22 47.32 -13.88
N GLY A 420 -11.85 47.15 -15.15
CA GLY A 420 -12.08 48.12 -16.23
C GLY A 420 -11.26 49.40 -16.15
N VAL A 421 -10.33 49.53 -15.20
CA VAL A 421 -9.47 50.73 -15.02
C VAL A 421 -8.13 50.50 -15.74
N PRO A 422 -7.85 51.18 -16.87
CA PRO A 422 -6.67 50.90 -17.69
C PRO A 422 -5.33 51.07 -16.96
N VAL A 423 -5.25 52.04 -16.04
CA VAL A 423 -4.03 52.34 -15.25
C VAL A 423 -3.69 51.17 -14.32
N ILE A 424 -4.69 50.58 -13.69
CA ILE A 424 -4.55 49.44 -12.77
C ILE A 424 -4.08 48.21 -13.54
N MET A 425 -4.66 47.97 -14.71
CA MET A 425 -4.29 46.87 -15.59
C MET A 425 -2.83 46.97 -16.07
N PHE A 426 -2.39 48.16 -16.48
CA PHE A 426 -1.01 48.40 -16.90
C PHE A 426 -0.01 48.12 -15.76
N ALA A 427 -0.30 48.63 -14.55
CA ALA A 427 0.56 48.40 -13.38
C ALA A 427 0.66 46.90 -13.03
N ALA A 428 -0.46 46.18 -13.00
CA ALA A 428 -0.48 44.75 -12.70
C ALA A 428 0.33 43.93 -13.72
N LEU A 429 0.20 44.23 -15.02
CA LEU A 429 0.97 43.58 -16.08
C LEU A 429 2.47 43.87 -15.99
N ALA A 430 2.86 45.12 -15.66
CA ALA A 430 4.25 45.50 -15.48
C ALA A 430 4.90 44.74 -14.32
N ILE A 431 4.20 44.63 -13.19
CA ILE A 431 4.67 43.89 -12.00
C ILE A 431 4.81 42.39 -12.32
N TYR A 432 3.80 41.80 -12.96
CA TYR A 432 3.82 40.39 -13.36
C TYR A 432 4.97 40.08 -14.35
N GLY A 433 5.14 40.91 -15.38
CA GLY A 433 6.23 40.79 -16.35
C GLY A 433 7.62 40.95 -15.71
N GLY A 434 7.75 41.86 -14.74
CA GLY A 434 8.97 42.04 -13.96
C GLY A 434 9.33 40.78 -13.15
N ALA A 435 8.34 40.15 -12.51
CA ALA A 435 8.54 38.90 -11.78
C ALA A 435 8.94 37.73 -12.70
N MET A 436 8.33 37.60 -13.88
CA MET A 436 8.72 36.62 -14.90
C MET A 436 10.21 36.78 -15.31
N LEU A 437 10.65 38.01 -15.58
CA LEU A 437 12.03 38.31 -15.95
C LEU A 437 13.01 37.99 -14.81
N ALA A 438 12.65 38.35 -13.58
CA ALA A 438 13.47 38.07 -12.39
C ALA A 438 13.65 36.56 -12.18
N ILE A 439 12.56 35.79 -12.26
CA ILE A 439 12.60 34.33 -12.15
C ILE A 439 13.44 33.75 -13.30
N ALA A 440 13.22 34.15 -14.56
CA ALA A 440 14.01 33.64 -15.70
C ALA A 440 15.53 33.83 -15.50
N ARG A 441 15.95 35.01 -14.99
CA ARG A 441 17.36 35.29 -14.68
C ARG A 441 17.92 34.40 -13.57
N LEU A 442 17.12 34.13 -12.53
CA LEU A 442 17.50 33.22 -11.45
C LEU A 442 17.64 31.76 -11.90
N ARG A 443 17.01 31.37 -13.02
CA ARG A 443 17.18 30.02 -13.60
C ARG A 443 18.47 29.86 -14.39
N SER A 444 18.86 30.91 -15.11
CA SER A 444 19.98 30.89 -16.05
C SER A 444 21.35 31.10 -15.40
N ALA A 445 21.37 31.54 -14.14
CA ALA A 445 22.56 31.89 -13.38
C ALA A 445 22.72 31.00 -12.16
#